data_AF-A0A512AKA2-F1
#
_entry.id   AF-A0A512AKA2-F1
#
_cell.length_a   1.000
_cell.length_b   1.000
_cell.length_c   1.000
_cell.angle_alpha   90.00
_cell.angle_beta   90.00
_cell.angle_gamma   90.00
#
_symmetry.space_group_name_H-M   'P 1'
#
loop_
_entity.id
_entity.type
_entity.pdbx_description
1 polymer ?
#
loop_
_entity_poly.entity_id
_entity_poly.type
_entity_poly.pdbx_seq_one_letter_code
_entity_poly.pdbx_strand_id
1 'polypeptide(L)'
;MRTASEHARAIVKATAPVIEKHGVEITTAMYKRLFVNGAVKDMFDSAAQESGEQPRRLANAILAYAKNIDHLENLGSAVTKMVRRHVETGVRAEHYPYVAEALLPAIRDVVGADVATDEVLAAWGEAYWMLADILIAAEAEAYADAA
;
A
#
# COMPACT_ATOMS: atom_id res chain seq x y z
N MET A 1 10.67 14.07 2.62
CA MET A 1 10.17 12.68 2.61
C MET A 1 9.94 12.24 4.04
N ARG A 2 8.73 11.80 4.38
CA ARG A 2 8.43 11.29 5.72
C ARG A 2 9.17 9.98 5.97
N THR A 3 9.55 9.74 7.21
CA THR A 3 10.10 8.47 7.68
C THR A 3 9.22 7.98 8.82
N ALA A 4 8.90 6.68 8.83
CA ALA A 4 8.23 6.07 9.96
C ALA A 4 9.13 6.17 11.20
N SER A 5 8.57 6.39 12.39
CA SER A 5 9.34 6.39 13.64
C SER A 5 9.94 5.01 13.94
N GLU A 6 10.98 4.94 14.77
CA GLU A 6 11.54 3.66 15.24
C GLU A 6 10.47 2.78 15.90
N HIS A 7 9.61 3.42 16.70
CA HIS A 7 8.46 2.78 17.34
C HIS A 7 7.48 2.20 16.31
N ALA A 8 7.09 2.99 15.30
CA ALA A 8 6.21 2.51 14.23
C ALA A 8 6.83 1.35 13.45
N ARG A 9 8.14 1.41 13.12
CA ARG A 9 8.85 0.30 12.45
C ARG A 9 8.85 -0.96 13.31
N ALA A 10 9.04 -0.84 14.63
CA ALA A 10 8.98 -1.99 15.54
C ALA A 10 7.59 -2.63 15.55
N ILE A 11 6.53 -1.82 15.62
CA ILE A 11 5.14 -2.29 15.59
C ILE A 11 4.81 -2.97 14.26
N VAL A 12 5.18 -2.36 13.14
CA VAL A 12 4.95 -2.94 11.80
C VAL A 12 5.64 -4.29 11.68
N LYS A 13 6.90 -4.41 12.11
CA LYS A 13 7.62 -5.70 12.12
C LYS A 13 6.94 -6.75 13.01
N ALA A 14 6.46 -6.36 14.19
CA ALA A 14 5.78 -7.27 15.11
C ALA A 14 4.42 -7.74 14.60
N THR A 15 3.71 -6.91 13.84
CA THR A 15 2.34 -7.18 13.35
C THR A 15 2.30 -7.66 11.89
N ALA A 16 3.39 -7.55 11.14
CA ALA A 16 3.47 -8.04 9.77
C ALA A 16 3.13 -9.53 9.61
N PRO A 17 3.53 -10.46 10.50
CA PRO A 17 3.19 -11.87 10.35
C PRO A 17 1.68 -12.16 10.43
N VAL A 18 0.94 -11.46 11.30
CA VAL A 18 -0.52 -11.65 11.39
C VAL A 18 -1.21 -11.01 10.19
N ILE A 19 -0.75 -9.84 9.73
CA ILE A 19 -1.28 -9.21 8.51
C ILE A 19 -0.97 -10.05 7.26
N GLU A 20 0.19 -10.71 7.20
CA GLU A 20 0.58 -11.63 6.12
C GLU A 20 -0.41 -12.78 5.97
N LYS A 21 -0.81 -13.39 7.09
CA LYS A 21 -1.78 -14.49 7.10
C LYS A 21 -3.13 -14.10 6.48
N HIS A 22 -3.50 -12.83 6.58
CA HIS A 22 -4.77 -12.29 6.12
C HIS A 22 -4.62 -11.37 4.88
N GLY A 23 -3.46 -11.34 4.23
CA GLY A 23 -3.12 -10.32 3.24
C GLY A 23 -4.13 -10.18 2.10
N VAL A 24 -4.59 -11.31 1.53
CA VAL A 24 -5.58 -11.30 0.43
C VAL A 24 -6.96 -10.85 0.91
N GLU A 25 -7.35 -11.24 2.12
CA GLU A 25 -8.64 -10.85 2.71
C GLU A 25 -8.66 -9.35 2.99
N ILE A 26 -7.59 -8.82 3.56
CA ILE A 26 -7.37 -7.38 3.81
C ILE A 26 -7.45 -6.60 2.50
N THR A 27 -6.70 -6.99 1.46
CA THR A 27 -6.71 -6.25 0.21
C THR A 27 -8.03 -6.37 -0.54
N THR A 28 -8.74 -7.49 -0.40
CA THR A 28 -10.11 -7.63 -0.92
C THR A 28 -11.07 -6.67 -0.21
N ALA A 29 -11.02 -6.58 1.11
CA ALA A 29 -11.81 -5.62 1.88
C ALA A 29 -11.44 -4.17 1.55
N MET A 30 -10.16 -3.89 1.37
CA MET A 30 -9.65 -2.58 0.93
C MET A 30 -10.24 -2.20 -0.44
N TYR A 31 -10.20 -3.09 -1.44
CA TYR A 31 -10.75 -2.77 -2.76
C TYR A 31 -12.25 -2.49 -2.74
N LYS A 32 -13.02 -3.19 -1.89
CA LYS A 32 -14.45 -2.87 -1.70
C LYS A 32 -14.66 -1.44 -1.19
N ARG A 33 -13.78 -0.95 -0.31
CA ARG A 33 -13.79 0.42 0.21
C ARG A 33 -13.32 1.42 -0.86
N LEU A 34 -12.22 1.12 -1.54
CA LEU A 34 -11.60 1.98 -2.54
C LEU A 34 -12.52 2.24 -3.74
N PHE A 35 -13.21 1.20 -4.21
CA PHE A 35 -14.05 1.26 -5.41
C PHE A 35 -15.43 1.88 -5.20
N VAL A 36 -15.73 2.35 -3.98
CA VAL A 36 -16.83 3.29 -3.78
C VAL A 36 -16.57 4.58 -4.59
N ASN A 37 -15.31 4.98 -4.74
CA ASN A 37 -14.92 6.03 -5.67
C ASN A 37 -14.82 5.46 -7.10
N GLY A 38 -15.82 5.75 -7.92
CA GLY A 38 -15.90 5.30 -9.31
C GLY A 38 -14.72 5.76 -10.18
N ALA A 39 -14.25 7.00 -10.00
CA ALA A 39 -13.12 7.53 -10.77
C ALA A 39 -11.82 6.77 -10.46
N VAL A 40 -11.60 6.43 -9.20
CA VAL A 40 -10.46 5.59 -8.80
C VAL A 40 -10.63 4.17 -9.32
N LYS A 41 -11.84 3.59 -9.25
CA LYS A 41 -12.13 2.25 -9.77
C LYS A 41 -11.79 2.12 -11.25
N ASP A 42 -12.11 3.13 -12.07
CA ASP A 42 -11.88 3.12 -13.51
C ASP A 42 -10.38 3.12 -13.89
N MET A 43 -9.48 3.40 -12.94
CA MET A 43 -8.03 3.28 -13.14
C MET A 43 -7.52 1.84 -13.03
N PHE A 44 -8.32 0.89 -12.54
CA PHE A 44 -7.92 -0.48 -12.30
C PHE A 44 -8.36 -1.44 -13.41
N ASP A 45 -7.55 -2.47 -13.64
CA ASP A 45 -7.87 -3.56 -14.56
C ASP A 45 -8.94 -4.49 -13.95
N SER A 46 -10.13 -4.47 -14.53
CA SER A 46 -11.27 -5.26 -14.06
C SER A 46 -11.03 -6.76 -14.14
N ALA A 47 -10.25 -7.26 -15.12
CA ALA A 47 -9.97 -8.68 -15.25
C ALA A 47 -9.00 -9.17 -14.16
N ALA A 48 -7.98 -8.37 -13.84
CA ALA A 48 -7.06 -8.62 -12.72
C ALA A 48 -7.78 -8.56 -11.36
N GLN A 49 -8.84 -7.76 -11.27
CA GLN A 49 -9.69 -7.69 -10.08
C GLN A 49 -10.59 -8.93 -9.94
N GLU A 50 -11.32 -9.30 -11.00
CA GLU A 50 -12.24 -10.45 -11.00
C GLU A 50 -11.52 -11.78 -10.73
N SER A 51 -10.30 -11.92 -11.24
CA SER A 51 -9.44 -13.08 -10.99
C SER A 51 -8.81 -13.12 -9.59
N GLY A 52 -8.92 -12.05 -8.80
CA GLY A 52 -8.27 -11.92 -7.49
C GLY A 52 -6.75 -11.70 -7.56
N GLU A 53 -6.18 -11.54 -8.76
CA GLU A 53 -4.76 -11.32 -8.93
C GLU A 53 -4.32 -9.97 -8.34
N GLN A 54 -5.15 -8.93 -8.52
CA GLN A 54 -4.86 -7.58 -8.06
C GLN A 54 -4.76 -7.49 -6.52
N PRO A 55 -5.73 -8.00 -5.72
CA PRO A 55 -5.60 -8.15 -4.27
C PRO A 55 -4.31 -8.84 -3.84
N ARG A 56 -3.92 -9.92 -4.51
CA ARG A 56 -2.71 -10.68 -4.19
C ARG A 56 -1.42 -9.89 -4.49
N ARG A 57 -1.37 -9.17 -5.61
CA ARG A 57 -0.23 -8.32 -5.97
C ARG A 57 0.01 -7.24 -4.92
N LEU A 58 -1.05 -6.55 -4.51
CA LEU A 58 -0.93 -5.50 -3.49
C LEU A 58 -0.55 -6.05 -2.12
N ALA A 59 -1.14 -7.19 -1.71
CA ALA A 59 -0.80 -7.83 -0.45
C ALA A 59 0.69 -8.18 -0.41
N ASN A 60 1.23 -8.78 -1.47
CA ASN A 60 2.65 -9.09 -1.58
C ASN A 60 3.53 -7.84 -1.51
N ALA A 61 3.12 -6.74 -2.15
CA ALA A 61 3.88 -5.48 -2.12
C ALA A 61 3.96 -4.89 -0.70
N ILE A 62 2.83 -4.82 0.01
CA ILE A 62 2.77 -4.30 1.39
C ILE A 62 3.61 -5.17 2.33
N LEU A 63 3.55 -6.49 2.18
CA LEU A 63 4.32 -7.43 3.00
C LEU A 63 5.83 -7.38 2.70
N ALA A 64 6.20 -7.30 1.42
CA ALA A 64 7.60 -7.13 1.03
C ALA A 64 8.17 -5.83 1.60
N TYR A 65 7.40 -4.74 1.55
CA TYR A 65 7.76 -3.48 2.16
C TYR A 65 7.91 -3.59 3.68
N ALA A 66 6.93 -4.15 4.39
CA ALA A 66 6.99 -4.31 5.84
C ALA A 66 8.21 -5.14 6.30
N LYS A 67 8.57 -6.18 5.54
CA LYS A 67 9.77 -7.01 5.79
C LYS A 67 11.09 -6.28 5.54
N ASN A 68 11.08 -5.23 4.73
CA ASN A 68 12.26 -4.44 4.36
C ASN A 68 12.18 -3.00 4.87
N ILE A 69 11.34 -2.70 5.87
CA ILE A 69 11.08 -1.31 6.31
C ILE A 69 12.34 -0.59 6.82
N ASP A 70 13.34 -1.33 7.29
CA ASP A 70 14.65 -0.80 7.70
C ASP A 70 15.71 -0.83 6.56
N HIS A 71 15.41 -1.50 5.44
CA HIS A 71 16.34 -1.80 4.34
C HIS A 71 15.67 -1.58 2.98
N LEU A 72 15.20 -0.35 2.73
CA LEU A 72 14.41 -0.01 1.55
C LEU A 72 15.18 -0.18 0.22
N GLU A 73 16.52 -0.15 0.27
CA GLU A 73 17.40 -0.44 -0.86
C GLU A 73 17.10 -1.82 -1.50
N ASN A 74 16.60 -2.78 -0.70
CA ASN A 74 16.24 -4.11 -1.18
C ASN A 74 14.99 -4.10 -2.10
N LEU A 75 14.21 -3.03 -2.07
CA LEU A 75 12.97 -2.91 -2.85
C LEU A 75 13.20 -2.30 -4.23
N GLY A 76 14.43 -1.89 -4.58
CA GLY A 76 14.71 -1.08 -5.78
C GLY A 76 14.02 -1.60 -7.05
N SER A 77 14.20 -2.88 -7.40
CA SER A 77 13.58 -3.46 -8.60
C SER A 77 12.05 -3.54 -8.54
N ALA A 78 11.47 -3.69 -7.34
CA ALA A 78 10.03 -3.71 -7.14
C ALA A 78 9.44 -2.29 -7.26
N VAL A 79 10.08 -1.30 -6.63
CA VAL A 79 9.71 0.11 -6.71
C VAL A 79 9.73 0.59 -8.17
N THR A 80 10.79 0.31 -8.93
CA THR A 80 10.86 0.68 -10.35
C THR A 80 9.70 0.11 -11.17
N LYS A 81 9.33 -1.16 -10.94
CA LYS A 81 8.19 -1.80 -11.62
C LYS A 81 6.86 -1.17 -11.23
N MET A 82 6.69 -0.81 -9.95
CA MET A 82 5.50 -0.13 -9.46
C MET A 82 5.36 1.26 -10.07
N VAL A 83 6.42 2.07 -10.03
CA VAL A 83 6.47 3.43 -10.62
C VAL A 83 6.10 3.40 -12.09
N ARG A 84 6.72 2.50 -12.87
CA ARG A 84 6.38 2.36 -14.30
C ARG A 84 4.89 2.06 -14.50
N ARG A 85 4.34 1.10 -13.75
CA ARG A 85 2.92 0.74 -13.86
C ARG A 85 2.02 1.91 -13.45
N HIS A 86 2.37 2.61 -12.37
CA HIS A 86 1.64 3.76 -11.87
C HIS A 86 1.57 4.88 -12.92
N VAL A 87 2.71 5.18 -13.56
CA VAL A 87 2.78 6.14 -14.66
C VAL A 87 1.91 5.70 -15.84
N GLU A 88 2.00 4.43 -16.27
CA GLU A 88 1.18 3.84 -17.35
C GLU A 88 -0.33 3.95 -17.06
N THR A 89 -0.74 3.86 -15.79
CA THR A 89 -2.15 3.94 -15.36
C THR A 89 -2.58 5.34 -14.89
N GLY A 90 -1.71 6.36 -15.02
CA GLY A 90 -2.06 7.74 -14.67
C GLY A 90 -2.18 8.02 -13.17
N VAL A 91 -1.50 7.25 -12.32
CA VAL A 91 -1.51 7.47 -10.86
C VAL A 91 -0.84 8.81 -10.53
N ARG A 92 -1.46 9.57 -9.61
CA ARG A 92 -1.01 10.88 -9.16
C ARG A 92 -0.96 10.89 -7.63
N ALA A 93 -0.22 11.85 -7.07
CA ALA A 93 -0.10 12.04 -5.63
C ALA A 93 -1.47 12.14 -4.92
N GLU A 94 -2.48 12.74 -5.55
CA GLU A 94 -3.85 12.86 -5.04
C GLU A 94 -4.60 11.53 -4.89
N HIS A 95 -4.13 10.44 -5.50
CA HIS A 95 -4.76 9.12 -5.39
C HIS A 95 -4.34 8.34 -4.14
N TYR A 96 -3.16 8.64 -3.57
CA TYR A 96 -2.62 7.94 -2.40
C TYR A 96 -3.51 8.04 -1.15
N PRO A 97 -4.10 9.20 -0.80
CA PRO A 97 -5.05 9.30 0.31
C PRO A 97 -6.19 8.27 0.24
N TYR A 98 -6.77 8.04 -0.95
CA TYR A 98 -7.87 7.08 -1.11
C TYR A 98 -7.45 5.64 -0.76
N VAL A 99 -6.21 5.26 -1.09
CA VAL A 99 -5.69 3.93 -0.75
C VAL A 99 -5.47 3.81 0.76
N ALA A 100 -4.95 4.85 1.42
CA ALA A 100 -4.75 4.85 2.87
C ALA A 100 -6.09 4.74 3.64
N GLU A 101 -7.07 5.55 3.23
CA GLU A 101 -8.43 5.59 3.80
C GLU A 101 -9.18 4.27 3.60
N ALA A 102 -8.87 3.53 2.53
CA ALA A 102 -9.44 2.20 2.29
C ALA A 102 -8.67 1.10 3.07
N LEU A 103 -7.34 1.16 3.12
CA LEU A 103 -6.48 0.10 3.63
C LEU A 103 -6.51 -0.02 5.15
N LEU A 104 -6.32 1.09 5.87
CA LEU A 104 -6.18 1.02 7.33
C LEU A 104 -7.45 0.49 8.02
N PRO A 105 -8.67 0.92 7.63
CA PRO A 105 -9.89 0.31 8.16
C PRO A 105 -10.05 -1.15 7.74
N ALA A 106 -9.66 -1.52 6.51
CA ALA A 106 -9.73 -2.91 6.05
C ALA A 106 -8.83 -3.86 6.86
N ILE A 107 -7.66 -3.38 7.29
CA ILE A 107 -6.80 -4.13 8.21
C ILE A 107 -7.57 -4.45 9.50
N ARG A 108 -8.21 -3.44 10.11
CA ARG A 108 -8.97 -3.61 11.35
C ARG A 108 -10.19 -4.51 11.19
N ASP A 109 -10.93 -4.37 10.09
CA ASP A 109 -12.11 -5.21 9.84
C ASP A 109 -11.74 -6.70 9.81
N VAL A 110 -10.58 -7.02 9.26
CA VAL A 110 -10.16 -8.40 9.00
C VAL A 110 -9.42 -9.02 10.19
N VAL A 111 -8.45 -8.31 10.77
CA VAL A 111 -7.63 -8.87 11.87
C VAL A 111 -8.21 -8.59 13.25
N GLY A 112 -9.27 -7.77 13.34
CA GLY A 112 -9.96 -7.41 14.58
C GLY A 112 -9.30 -6.24 15.33
N ALA A 113 -10.11 -5.55 16.13
CA ALA A 113 -9.68 -4.35 16.88
C ALA A 113 -8.65 -4.63 17.99
N ASP A 114 -8.63 -5.86 18.52
CA ASP A 114 -7.66 -6.28 19.53
C ASP A 114 -6.24 -6.42 18.96
N VAL A 115 -6.14 -6.72 17.65
CA VAL A 115 -4.86 -6.84 16.94
C VAL A 115 -4.52 -5.52 16.24
N ALA A 116 -5.46 -4.95 15.49
CA ALA A 116 -5.32 -3.65 14.84
C ALA A 116 -5.82 -2.53 15.76
N THR A 117 -5.13 -2.37 16.88
CA THR A 117 -5.35 -1.26 17.82
C THR A 117 -5.09 0.09 17.13
N ASP A 118 -5.52 1.20 17.74
CA ASP A 118 -5.27 2.54 17.18
C ASP A 118 -3.77 2.81 17.00
N GLU A 119 -2.95 2.32 17.93
CA GLU A 119 -1.49 2.41 17.85
C GLU A 119 -0.92 1.63 16.67
N VAL A 120 -1.42 0.40 16.44
CA VAL A 120 -1.03 -0.42 15.29
C VAL A 120 -1.42 0.27 13.99
N LEU A 121 -2.66 0.77 13.87
CA LEU A 121 -3.08 1.47 12.66
C LEU A 121 -2.29 2.76 12.41
N ALA A 122 -1.94 3.50 13.47
CA ALA A 122 -1.08 4.69 13.36
C ALA A 122 0.31 4.32 12.81
N ALA A 123 0.93 3.27 13.34
CA ALA A 123 2.23 2.77 12.88
C ALA A 123 2.19 2.31 11.41
N TRP A 124 1.16 1.57 11.02
CA TRP A 124 0.95 1.18 9.62
C TRP A 124 0.66 2.39 8.71
N GLY A 125 0.00 3.43 9.21
CA GLY A 125 -0.20 4.68 8.51
C GLY A 125 1.10 5.45 8.25
N GLU A 126 1.99 5.54 9.25
CA GLU A 126 3.33 6.10 9.08
C GLU A 126 4.14 5.34 8.02
N ALA A 127 4.13 4.02 8.09
CA ALA A 127 4.82 3.15 7.15
C ALA A 127 4.24 3.27 5.73
N TYR A 128 2.93 3.31 5.58
CA TYR A 128 2.27 3.57 4.30
C TYR A 128 2.78 4.88 3.68
N TRP A 129 2.78 5.97 4.44
CA TRP A 129 3.17 7.28 3.93
C TRP A 129 4.66 7.40 3.62
N MET A 130 5.51 6.68 4.35
CA MET A 130 6.93 6.58 4.02
C MET A 130 7.14 5.94 2.64
N LEU A 131 6.43 4.84 2.32
CA LEU A 131 6.50 4.24 0.98
C LEU A 131 5.84 5.13 -0.09
N ALA A 132 4.69 5.72 0.23
CA ALA A 132 3.96 6.60 -0.69
C ALA A 132 4.82 7.79 -1.14
N ASP A 133 5.55 8.44 -0.22
CA ASP A 133 6.41 9.57 -0.58
C ASP A 133 7.55 9.17 -1.53
N ILE A 134 8.10 7.95 -1.37
CA ILE A 134 9.13 7.41 -2.27
C ILE A 134 8.57 7.21 -3.67
N LEU A 135 7.39 6.59 -3.77
CA LEU A 135 6.74 6.31 -5.04
C LEU A 135 6.31 7.61 -5.73
N ILE A 136 5.70 8.55 -5.00
CA ILE A 136 5.29 9.87 -5.51
C ILE A 136 6.49 10.62 -6.10
N ALA A 137 7.64 10.63 -5.40
CA ALA A 137 8.83 11.30 -5.89
C ALA A 137 9.35 10.66 -7.18
N ALA A 138 9.48 9.33 -7.21
CA ALA A 138 9.95 8.59 -8.38
C ALA A 138 8.98 8.68 -9.57
N GLU A 139 7.67 8.72 -9.32
CA GLU A 139 6.64 8.95 -10.35
C GLU A 139 6.72 10.35 -10.93
N ALA A 140 6.95 11.36 -10.10
CA ALA A 140 7.11 12.75 -10.56
C ALA A 140 8.32 12.89 -11.50
N GLU A 141 9.45 12.24 -11.17
CA GLU A 141 10.62 12.18 -12.05
C GLU A 141 10.28 11.46 -13.37
N ALA A 142 9.64 10.29 -13.30
CA ALA A 142 9.26 9.53 -14.49
C ALA A 142 8.26 10.28 -15.41
N TYR A 143 7.35 11.08 -14.83
CA TYR A 143 6.46 11.95 -15.60
C TYR A 143 7.22 13.10 -16.27
N ALA A 144 8.25 13.65 -15.61
CA ALA A 144 9.07 14.72 -16.17
C ALA A 144 9.95 14.22 -17.34
N ASP A 145 10.50 13.01 -17.23
CA ASP A 145 11.32 12.39 -18.29
C ASP A 145 10.51 11.98 -19.53
N ALA A 146 9.21 11.74 -19.37
CA ALA A 146 8.31 11.37 -20.45
C ALA A 146 7.68 12.56 -21.20
N ALA A 147 7.88 13.79 -20.70
CA ALA A 147 7.36 15.03 -21.26
C ALA A 147 8.31 15.63 -22.32
#